data_AF-A0A1F1CFI1-F1
#
_entry.id   AF-A0A1F1CFI1-F1
#
_cell.length_a   1.000
_cell.length_b   1.000
_cell.length_c   1.000
_cell.angle_alpha   90.00
_cell.angle_beta   90.00
_cell.angle_gamma   90.00
#
_symmetry.space_group_name_H-M   'P 1'
#
loop_
_entity.id
_entity.type
_entity.pdbx_description
1 polymer ?
#
loop_
_entity_poly.entity_id
_entity_poly.type
_entity_poly.pdbx_seq_one_letter_code
_entity_poly.pdbx_strand_id
1 'polypeptide(L)'
;MEEMKQWIERHKRILQKAASALLAFMVGVCLVFMIHPVKTLPKDRLLSLSRMQADSQRFVASSSKEPALEDLLSLELVREEGKTQKNWVTLSAFVKKFGKAASFTQEDTSFGAQVQLGYGTPVQGIHPYTIEFQKQDDTFYLNSIQSFSPKSAHYQSKKNVKLADFTGYQTLDGKKEKGTAVEDVLKKSGLPNSLSLTSEKDKQVLALSYQVTDGLVSLTFERDQTGQYRLTKKG
;
A
#
# COMPACT_ATOMS: atom_id res chain seq x y z
N MET A 1 22.79 33.47 23.24
CA MET A 1 22.89 32.17 22.52
C MET A 1 22.22 31.05 23.29
N GLU A 2 22.38 30.97 24.62
CA GLU A 2 21.76 29.95 25.48
C GLU A 2 20.23 29.89 25.44
N GLU A 3 19.54 31.03 25.38
CA GLU A 3 18.07 31.05 25.29
C GLU A 3 17.54 30.48 23.97
N MET A 4 18.25 30.72 22.87
CA MET A 4 17.89 30.19 21.55
C MET A 4 18.07 28.67 21.49
N LYS A 5 19.11 28.14 22.15
CA LYS A 5 19.31 26.69 22.28
C LYS A 5 18.20 26.02 23.08
N GLN A 6 17.82 26.59 24.23
CA GLN A 6 16.73 26.06 25.06
C GLN A 6 15.38 26.12 24.34
N TRP A 7 15.13 27.18 23.55
CA TRP A 7 13.92 27.31 22.76
C TRP A 7 13.83 26.26 21.64
N ILE A 8 14.93 26.03 20.92
CA ILE A 8 15.04 25.00 19.87
C ILE A 8 14.84 23.61 20.47
N GLU A 9 15.43 23.33 21.64
CA GLU A 9 15.33 22.04 22.30
C GLU A 9 13.90 21.73 22.78
N ARG A 10 13.20 22.75 23.30
CA ARG A 10 11.82 22.65 23.76
C ARG A 10 10.81 22.49 22.62
N HIS A 11 11.10 23.04 21.43
CA HIS A 11 10.22 22.98 20.27
C HIS A 11 10.68 22.01 19.18
N LYS A 12 11.78 21.26 19.39
CA LYS A 12 12.39 20.31 18.45
C LYS A 12 11.39 19.33 17.84
N ARG A 13 10.43 18.86 18.65
CA ARG A 13 9.39 17.91 18.23
C ARG A 13 8.34 18.54 17.30
N ILE A 14 8.07 19.83 17.47
CA ILE A 14 7.16 20.62 16.63
C ILE A 14 7.89 21.03 15.34
N LEU A 15 9.14 21.47 15.45
CA LEU A 15 9.99 21.74 14.28
C LEU A 15 10.22 20.51 13.42
N GLN A 16 10.44 19.32 14.00
CA GLN A 16 10.53 18.07 13.24
C GLN A 16 9.23 17.72 12.54
N LYS A 17 8.08 17.82 13.21
CA LYS A 17 6.77 17.56 12.57
C LYS A 17 6.47 18.56 11.46
N ALA A 18 6.79 19.84 11.66
CA ALA A 18 6.62 20.89 10.65
C ALA A 18 7.58 20.70 9.47
N ALA A 19 8.85 20.34 9.72
CA ALA A 19 9.83 20.05 8.68
C ALA A 19 9.49 18.78 7.89
N SER A 20 9.02 17.72 8.55
CA SER A 20 8.55 16.50 7.88
C SER A 20 7.27 16.75 7.07
N ALA A 21 6.34 17.57 7.57
CA ALA A 21 5.15 17.97 6.82
C ALA A 21 5.50 18.86 5.62
N LEU A 22 6.47 19.78 5.75
CA LEU A 22 7.00 20.58 4.65
C LEU A 22 7.75 19.74 3.62
N LEU A 23 8.52 18.75 4.04
CA LEU A 23 9.20 17.80 3.14
C LEU A 23 8.18 16.93 2.40
N ALA A 24 7.16 16.41 3.07
CA ALA A 24 6.08 15.66 2.43
C ALA A 24 5.29 16.53 1.44
N PHE A 25 5.05 17.80 1.77
CA PHE A 25 4.41 18.77 0.90
C PHE A 25 5.26 19.11 -0.32
N MET A 26 6.57 19.36 -0.14
CA MET A 26 7.49 19.66 -1.24
C MET A 26 7.68 18.47 -2.18
N VAL A 27 7.72 17.23 -1.66
CA VAL A 27 7.75 16.01 -2.49
C VAL A 27 6.44 15.87 -3.28
N GLY A 28 5.29 16.15 -2.67
CA GLY A 28 3.99 16.15 -3.36
C GLY A 28 3.89 17.23 -4.45
N VAL A 29 4.35 18.46 -4.18
CA VAL A 29 4.33 19.57 -5.14
C VAL A 29 5.33 19.34 -6.28
N CYS A 30 6.54 18.84 -6.01
CA CYS A 30 7.50 18.50 -7.06
C CYS A 30 7.03 17.36 -7.97
N LEU A 31 6.25 16.40 -7.45
CA LEU A 31 5.62 15.36 -8.26
C LEU A 31 4.47 15.91 -9.12
N VAL A 32 3.66 16.84 -8.62
CA VAL A 32 2.55 17.44 -9.38
C VAL A 32 3.04 18.33 -10.53
N PHE A 33 4.11 19.11 -10.33
CA PHE A 33 4.63 20.02 -11.37
C PHE A 33 5.52 19.36 -12.43
N MET A 34 6.07 18.17 -12.17
CA MET A 34 6.80 17.41 -13.20
C MET A 34 5.88 16.65 -14.17
N ILE A 35 4.58 16.48 -13.86
CA ILE A 35 3.70 15.60 -14.66
C ILE A 35 2.81 16.38 -15.66
N HIS A 36 2.55 17.69 -15.52
CA HIS A 36 1.75 18.40 -16.53
C HIS A 36 2.14 19.88 -16.71
N PRO A 37 2.64 20.33 -17.88
CA PRO A 37 2.37 21.71 -18.28
C PRO A 37 0.85 21.81 -18.51
N VAL A 38 0.21 22.84 -17.96
CA VAL A 38 -1.20 23.17 -18.24
C VAL A 38 -1.31 23.54 -19.71
N LYS A 39 -1.49 22.53 -20.56
CA LYS A 39 -1.97 22.63 -21.92
C LYS A 39 -3.40 22.12 -21.91
N THR A 40 -4.30 22.91 -22.48
CA THR A 40 -5.72 22.58 -22.65
C THR A 40 -5.87 21.14 -23.15
N LEU A 41 -6.67 20.34 -22.43
CA LEU A 41 -6.87 18.92 -22.73
C LEU A 41 -7.34 18.74 -24.19
N PRO A 42 -6.63 17.94 -25.00
CA PRO A 42 -7.05 17.65 -26.36
C PRO A 42 -8.34 16.80 -26.37
N LYS A 43 -9.15 16.93 -27.42
CA LYS A 43 -10.53 16.39 -27.48
C LYS A 43 -10.62 14.86 -27.38
N ASP A 44 -9.58 14.17 -27.81
CA ASP A 44 -9.37 12.73 -27.66
C ASP A 44 -9.25 12.30 -26.19
N ARG A 45 -8.56 13.08 -25.35
CA ARG A 45 -8.49 12.88 -23.89
C ARG A 45 -9.83 13.15 -23.19
N LEU A 46 -10.66 14.05 -23.73
CA LEU A 46 -12.01 14.27 -23.17
C LEU A 46 -12.95 13.08 -23.44
N LEU A 47 -12.82 12.44 -24.60
CA LEU A 47 -13.55 11.22 -24.92
C LEU A 47 -13.09 10.03 -24.07
N SER A 48 -11.79 9.91 -23.79
CA SER A 48 -11.28 8.88 -22.88
C SER A 48 -11.76 9.10 -21.45
N LEU A 49 -11.75 10.35 -20.94
CA LEU A 49 -12.30 10.68 -19.62
C LEU A 49 -13.79 10.38 -19.50
N SER A 50 -14.58 10.66 -20.55
CA SER A 50 -16.02 10.35 -20.55
C SER A 50 -16.29 8.84 -20.52
N ARG A 51 -15.48 8.04 -21.23
CA ARG A 51 -15.54 6.57 -21.17
C ARG A 51 -15.09 6.05 -19.81
N MET A 52 -13.97 6.54 -19.28
CA MET A 52 -13.51 6.22 -17.92
C MET A 52 -14.57 6.55 -16.88
N GLN A 53 -15.24 7.68 -17.00
CA GLN A 53 -16.32 8.07 -16.10
C GLN A 53 -17.49 7.08 -16.19
N ALA A 54 -17.93 6.70 -17.39
CA ALA A 54 -18.99 5.72 -17.58
C ALA A 54 -18.61 4.33 -17.02
N ASP A 55 -17.38 3.88 -17.26
CA ASP A 55 -16.87 2.59 -16.78
C ASP A 55 -16.68 2.59 -15.26
N SER A 56 -16.22 3.71 -14.69
CA SER A 56 -16.00 3.87 -13.25
C SER A 56 -17.28 3.76 -12.42
N GLN A 57 -18.46 4.10 -12.96
CA GLN A 57 -19.73 4.10 -12.21
C GLN A 57 -20.06 2.74 -11.58
N ARG A 58 -19.56 1.66 -12.18
CA ARG A 58 -19.73 0.29 -11.68
C ARG A 58 -18.84 0.00 -10.47
N PHE A 59 -17.74 0.73 -10.31
CA PHE A 59 -16.69 0.48 -9.34
C PHE A 59 -16.58 1.53 -8.23
N VAL A 60 -17.11 2.74 -8.43
CA VAL A 60 -17.03 3.83 -7.44
C VAL A 60 -18.36 4.14 -6.75
N ALA A 61 -18.27 4.62 -5.51
CA ALA A 61 -19.36 5.15 -4.71
C ALA A 61 -18.91 6.40 -3.95
N SER A 62 -19.88 7.20 -3.48
CA SER A 62 -19.62 8.42 -2.69
C SER A 62 -18.97 8.15 -1.34
N SER A 63 -19.08 6.92 -0.83
CA SER A 63 -18.38 6.44 0.34
C SER A 63 -17.83 5.05 0.07
N SER A 64 -16.67 4.75 0.65
CA SER A 64 -16.05 3.42 0.58
C SER A 64 -15.62 2.97 1.96
N LYS A 65 -15.66 1.66 2.17
CA LYS A 65 -15.16 1.03 3.38
C LYS A 65 -13.73 0.57 3.16
N GLU A 66 -12.87 0.79 4.15
CA GLU A 66 -11.49 0.30 4.10
C GLU A 66 -11.47 -1.24 4.18
N PRO A 67 -10.73 -1.92 3.28
CA PRO A 67 -10.57 -3.36 3.36
C PRO A 67 -9.75 -3.77 4.59
N ALA A 68 -10.16 -4.86 5.25
CA ALA A 68 -9.40 -5.39 6.37
C ALA A 68 -8.10 -6.06 5.91
N LEU A 69 -7.04 -5.91 6.69
CA LEU A 69 -5.71 -6.47 6.42
C LEU A 69 -5.78 -7.98 6.14
N GLU A 70 -6.50 -8.74 6.97
CA GLU A 70 -6.56 -10.19 6.88
C GLU A 70 -7.18 -10.66 5.56
N ASP A 71 -8.22 -9.96 5.12
CA ASP A 71 -8.88 -10.26 3.86
C ASP A 71 -7.95 -9.99 2.67
N LEU A 72 -7.10 -8.96 2.76
CA LEU A 72 -6.12 -8.62 1.72
C LEU A 72 -4.98 -9.64 1.65
N LEU A 73 -4.47 -10.09 2.81
CA LEU A 73 -3.42 -11.11 2.88
C LEU A 73 -3.89 -12.47 2.32
N SER A 74 -5.19 -12.71 2.23
CA SER A 74 -5.73 -13.92 1.60
C SER A 74 -5.67 -13.91 0.06
N LEU A 75 -5.58 -12.72 -0.56
CA LEU A 75 -5.72 -12.55 -2.01
C LEU A 75 -4.49 -13.05 -2.75
N GLU A 76 -4.69 -13.52 -3.97
CA GLU A 76 -3.59 -13.84 -4.89
C GLU A 76 -3.43 -12.73 -5.92
N LEU A 77 -2.19 -12.25 -6.03
CA LEU A 77 -1.77 -11.29 -7.04
C LEU A 77 -1.38 -11.98 -8.36
N VAL A 78 -1.47 -11.19 -9.44
CA VAL A 78 -0.86 -11.49 -10.74
C VAL A 78 0.64 -11.72 -10.55
N ARG A 79 1.20 -12.64 -11.33
CA ARG A 79 2.65 -12.87 -11.44
C ARG A 79 3.09 -12.38 -12.82
N GLU A 80 4.26 -11.74 -12.89
CA GLU A 80 4.76 -11.07 -14.11
C GLU A 80 4.91 -12.04 -15.29
N GLU A 81 5.16 -13.33 -15.05
CA GLU A 81 5.34 -14.33 -16.09
C GLU A 81 4.39 -15.53 -15.90
N GLY A 82 3.52 -15.78 -16.89
CA GLY A 82 2.69 -16.99 -16.91
C GLY A 82 1.32 -16.80 -17.57
N LYS A 83 0.66 -17.92 -17.84
CA LYS A 83 -0.75 -17.92 -18.24
C LYS A 83 -1.61 -17.50 -17.04
N THR A 84 -2.69 -16.79 -17.34
CA THR A 84 -3.73 -16.42 -16.36
C THR A 84 -4.11 -17.61 -15.49
N GLN A 85 -4.12 -17.41 -14.17
CA GLN A 85 -4.44 -18.45 -13.21
C GLN A 85 -5.89 -18.30 -12.73
N LYS A 86 -6.56 -19.43 -12.47
CA LYS A 86 -7.98 -19.46 -12.04
C LYS A 86 -8.23 -18.74 -10.71
N ASN A 87 -7.20 -18.60 -9.87
CA ASN A 87 -7.26 -18.00 -8.54
C ASN A 87 -6.93 -16.49 -8.52
N TRP A 88 -6.56 -15.89 -9.66
CA TRP A 88 -6.32 -14.46 -9.72
C TRP A 88 -7.60 -13.65 -9.55
N VAL A 89 -7.47 -12.55 -8.81
CA VAL A 89 -8.62 -11.72 -8.45
C VAL A 89 -8.86 -10.69 -9.55
N THR A 90 -10.03 -10.73 -10.17
CA THR A 90 -10.44 -9.70 -11.15
C THR A 90 -10.89 -8.43 -10.44
N LEU A 91 -10.83 -7.28 -11.13
CA LEU A 91 -11.36 -6.00 -10.65
C LEU A 91 -12.82 -6.11 -10.16
N SER A 92 -13.67 -6.77 -10.94
CA SER A 92 -15.08 -6.98 -10.61
C SER A 92 -15.25 -7.87 -9.36
N ALA A 93 -14.48 -8.95 -9.26
CA ALA A 93 -14.51 -9.83 -8.09
C ALA A 93 -14.02 -9.11 -6.82
N PHE A 94 -12.99 -8.28 -6.94
CA PHE A 94 -12.49 -7.46 -5.84
C PHE A 94 -13.57 -6.51 -5.33
N VAL A 95 -14.15 -5.70 -6.22
CA VAL A 95 -15.21 -4.73 -5.86
C VAL A 95 -16.46 -5.43 -5.31
N LYS A 96 -16.80 -6.62 -5.82
CA LYS A 96 -17.89 -7.43 -5.27
C LYS A 96 -17.61 -7.87 -3.82
N LYS A 97 -16.36 -8.23 -3.50
CA LYS A 97 -15.97 -8.69 -2.16
C LYS A 97 -15.80 -7.53 -1.18
N PHE A 98 -15.12 -6.46 -1.59
CA PHE A 98 -14.69 -5.36 -0.70
C PHE A 98 -15.59 -4.12 -0.76
N GLY A 99 -16.56 -4.11 -1.68
CA GLY A 99 -17.40 -2.95 -1.95
C GLY A 99 -16.79 -2.00 -2.96
N LYS A 100 -17.53 -0.94 -3.26
CA LYS A 100 -17.11 0.10 -4.21
C LYS A 100 -16.03 1.00 -3.62
N ALA A 101 -15.11 1.44 -4.47
CA ALA A 101 -14.03 2.34 -4.14
C ALA A 101 -14.52 3.80 -4.02
N ALA A 102 -13.73 4.64 -3.34
CA ALA A 102 -13.97 6.09 -3.31
C ALA A 102 -13.43 6.79 -4.56
N SER A 103 -12.45 6.21 -5.23
CA SER A 103 -11.90 6.73 -6.48
C SER A 103 -11.51 5.61 -7.42
N PHE A 104 -11.49 5.96 -8.71
CA PHE A 104 -11.08 5.10 -9.81
C PHE A 104 -10.27 5.97 -10.77
N THR A 105 -9.08 5.50 -11.11
CA THR A 105 -8.27 6.04 -12.20
C THR A 105 -7.90 4.90 -13.13
N GLN A 106 -7.85 5.20 -14.42
CA GLN A 106 -7.37 4.27 -15.44
C GLN A 106 -6.34 4.98 -16.28
N GLU A 107 -5.21 4.34 -16.49
CA GLU A 107 -4.10 4.88 -17.25
C GLU A 107 -3.62 3.85 -18.27
N ASP A 108 -3.35 4.32 -19.49
CA ASP A 108 -2.68 3.51 -20.50
C ASP A 108 -1.17 3.74 -20.36
N THR A 109 -0.43 2.71 -19.96
CA THR A 109 1.03 2.76 -19.82
C THR A 109 1.71 2.05 -20.99
N SER A 110 3.03 2.22 -21.12
CA SER A 110 3.84 1.45 -22.07
C SER A 110 3.78 -0.07 -21.84
N PHE A 111 3.35 -0.51 -20.65
CA PHE A 111 3.23 -1.91 -20.24
C PHE A 111 1.77 -2.42 -20.26
N GLY A 112 0.85 -1.64 -20.83
CA GLY A 112 -0.56 -1.95 -20.91
C GLY A 112 -1.44 -1.00 -20.08
N ALA A 113 -2.74 -1.24 -20.14
CA ALA A 113 -3.70 -0.48 -19.35
C ALA A 113 -3.68 -0.93 -17.87
N GLN A 114 -3.81 0.03 -16.97
CA GLN A 114 -3.85 -0.17 -15.53
C GLN A 114 -5.06 0.55 -14.95
N VAL A 115 -5.68 -0.06 -13.95
CA VAL A 115 -6.72 0.56 -13.11
C VAL A 115 -6.22 0.67 -11.70
N GLN A 116 -6.47 1.81 -11.06
CA GLN A 116 -6.18 2.03 -9.66
C GLN A 116 -7.47 2.43 -8.94
N LEU A 117 -7.72 1.78 -7.81
CA LEU A 117 -8.84 2.08 -6.91
C LEU A 117 -8.32 2.66 -5.60
N GLY A 118 -8.92 3.76 -5.15
CA GLY A 118 -8.68 4.33 -3.82
C GLY A 118 -9.78 3.96 -2.84
N TYR A 119 -9.43 3.42 -1.67
CA TYR A 119 -10.37 3.12 -0.59
C TYR A 119 -10.09 3.92 0.68
N GLY A 120 -11.15 4.21 1.42
CA GLY A 120 -11.10 5.00 2.66
C GLY A 120 -11.18 6.51 2.41
N THR A 121 -11.34 7.25 3.51
CA THR A 121 -11.39 8.72 3.48
C THR A 121 -9.98 9.27 3.22
N PRO A 122 -9.80 10.09 2.17
CA PRO A 122 -8.48 10.59 1.85
C PRO A 122 -7.96 11.54 2.92
N VAL A 123 -6.68 11.41 3.25
CA VAL A 123 -5.95 12.35 4.10
C VAL A 123 -5.00 13.12 3.20
N GLN A 124 -5.17 14.44 3.12
CA GLN A 124 -4.38 15.31 2.23
C GLN A 124 -4.43 14.86 0.75
N GLY A 125 -5.58 14.35 0.30
CA GLY A 125 -5.79 13.90 -1.08
C GLY A 125 -5.29 12.49 -1.38
N ILE A 126 -4.71 11.77 -0.41
CA ILE A 126 -4.22 10.40 -0.59
C ILE A 126 -5.17 9.42 0.10
N HIS A 127 -5.61 8.38 -0.61
CA HIS A 127 -6.48 7.35 -0.06
C HIS A 127 -5.70 6.33 0.80
N PRO A 128 -6.16 5.99 2.02
CA PRO A 128 -5.53 5.02 2.91
C PRO A 128 -5.14 3.68 2.28
N TYR A 129 -5.86 3.29 1.24
CA TYR A 129 -5.56 2.13 0.41
C TYR A 129 -5.57 2.50 -1.06
N THR A 130 -4.56 1.99 -1.76
CA THR A 130 -4.43 1.99 -3.21
C THR A 130 -4.40 0.54 -3.68
N ILE A 131 -5.34 0.16 -4.54
CA ILE A 131 -5.44 -1.18 -5.11
C ILE A 131 -5.24 -1.06 -6.61
N GLU A 132 -4.22 -1.72 -7.12
CA GLU A 132 -3.83 -1.66 -8.51
C GLU A 132 -4.21 -2.93 -9.25
N PHE A 133 -4.70 -2.77 -10.48
CA PHE A 133 -5.05 -3.85 -11.37
C PHE A 133 -4.36 -3.65 -12.71
N GLN A 134 -3.70 -4.68 -13.20
CA GLN A 134 -3.07 -4.68 -14.51
C GLN A 134 -3.97 -5.41 -15.50
N LYS A 135 -4.08 -4.87 -16.72
CA LYS A 135 -4.77 -5.56 -17.80
C LYS A 135 -3.93 -6.74 -18.28
N GLN A 136 -4.49 -7.94 -18.24
CA GLN A 136 -3.99 -9.10 -18.97
C GLN A 136 -5.11 -9.64 -19.87
N ASP A 137 -4.77 -9.88 -21.13
CA ASP A 137 -5.74 -10.14 -22.19
C ASP A 137 -6.81 -9.02 -22.20
N ASP A 138 -8.08 -9.35 -21.98
CA ASP A 138 -9.20 -8.40 -21.91
C ASP A 138 -9.74 -8.18 -20.49
N THR A 139 -9.00 -8.58 -19.45
CA THR A 139 -9.46 -8.49 -18.05
C THR A 139 -8.44 -7.82 -17.15
N PHE A 140 -8.91 -7.00 -16.21
CA PHE A 140 -8.09 -6.39 -15.16
C PHE A 140 -7.97 -7.33 -13.96
N TYR A 141 -6.74 -7.67 -13.60
CA TYR A 141 -6.41 -8.55 -12.48
C TYR A 141 -5.57 -7.81 -11.44
N LEU A 142 -5.76 -8.17 -10.18
CA LEU A 142 -5.11 -7.55 -9.03
C LEU A 142 -3.59 -7.68 -9.12
N ASN A 143 -2.90 -6.55 -9.20
CA ASN A 143 -1.46 -6.46 -9.38
C ASN A 143 -0.73 -6.10 -8.08
N SER A 144 -1.19 -5.07 -7.39
CA SER A 144 -0.56 -4.63 -6.14
C SER A 144 -1.54 -3.96 -5.19
N ILE A 145 -1.17 -3.97 -3.90
CA ILE A 145 -1.93 -3.33 -2.82
C ILE A 145 -0.97 -2.52 -1.99
N GLN A 146 -1.30 -1.25 -1.75
CA GLN A 146 -0.56 -0.37 -0.86
C GLN A 146 -1.50 0.21 0.18
N SER A 147 -1.02 0.35 1.42
CA SER A 147 -1.74 1.08 2.46
C SER A 147 -0.80 1.81 3.40
N PHE A 148 -1.20 3.01 3.82
CA PHE A 148 -0.49 3.81 4.83
C PHE A 148 -1.24 3.93 6.16
N SER A 149 -2.37 3.23 6.29
CA SER A 149 -3.11 3.14 7.56
C SER A 149 -3.92 1.85 7.59
N PRO A 150 -3.24 0.68 7.64
CA PRO A 150 -3.94 -0.58 7.56
C PRO A 150 -4.90 -0.77 8.74
N LYS A 151 -6.08 -1.31 8.44
CA LYS A 151 -7.13 -1.64 9.40
C LYS A 151 -7.22 -3.15 9.59
N SER A 152 -7.58 -3.55 10.80
CA SER A 152 -7.78 -4.94 11.16
C SER A 152 -8.85 -5.04 12.24
N ALA A 153 -9.57 -6.16 12.24
CA ALA A 153 -10.48 -6.53 13.33
C ALA A 153 -9.76 -7.26 14.48
N HIS A 154 -8.60 -7.85 14.21
CA HIS A 154 -7.88 -8.74 15.13
C HIS A 154 -6.63 -8.12 15.76
N TYR A 155 -6.08 -7.08 15.14
CA TYR A 155 -4.84 -6.44 15.52
C TYR A 155 -5.07 -4.95 15.73
N GLN A 156 -4.43 -4.41 16.77
CA GLN A 156 -4.45 -2.98 17.08
C GLN A 156 -3.04 -2.41 16.93
N SER A 157 -2.94 -1.14 16.55
CA SER A 157 -1.67 -0.43 16.57
C SER A 157 -1.15 -0.32 18.00
N LYS A 158 0.10 -0.73 18.22
CA LYS A 158 0.75 -0.57 19.52
C LYS A 158 1.46 0.77 19.60
N LYS A 159 1.46 1.36 20.80
CA LYS A 159 2.21 2.59 21.10
C LYS A 159 3.57 2.22 21.69
N ASN A 160 4.57 3.08 21.48
CA ASN A 160 5.91 2.97 22.07
C ASN A 160 6.66 1.67 21.75
N VAL A 161 6.39 1.05 20.60
CA VAL A 161 7.17 -0.09 20.10
C VAL A 161 8.62 0.38 19.87
N LYS A 162 9.60 -0.48 20.14
CA LYS A 162 11.04 -0.20 20.00
C LYS A 162 11.69 -1.14 19.00
N LEU A 163 12.85 -0.78 18.46
CA LEU A 163 13.67 -1.64 17.60
C LEU A 163 13.94 -3.01 18.24
N ALA A 164 14.22 -3.02 19.54
CA ALA A 164 14.50 -4.23 20.31
C ALA A 164 13.36 -5.28 20.24
N ASP A 165 12.10 -4.85 20.11
CA ASP A 165 10.94 -5.73 20.06
C ASP A 165 10.91 -6.63 18.82
N PHE A 166 11.62 -6.23 17.75
CA PHE A 166 11.69 -6.93 16.46
C PHE A 166 12.91 -7.85 16.32
N THR A 167 13.86 -7.78 17.25
CA THR A 167 15.12 -8.55 17.18
C THR A 167 14.89 -10.05 17.19
N GLY A 168 13.94 -10.51 18.01
CA GLY A 168 13.63 -11.93 18.20
C GLY A 168 12.84 -12.60 17.07
N TYR A 169 12.49 -11.89 15.99
CA TYR A 169 11.86 -12.53 14.83
C TYR A 169 12.89 -13.25 13.96
N GLN A 170 12.65 -14.53 13.73
CA GLN A 170 13.46 -15.39 12.87
C GLN A 170 13.16 -15.11 11.39
N THR A 171 14.21 -14.87 10.61
CA THR A 171 14.14 -14.81 9.14
C THR A 171 14.35 -16.20 8.55
N LEU A 172 13.77 -16.46 7.38
CA LEU A 172 14.05 -17.65 6.59
C LEU A 172 15.54 -17.68 6.22
N ASP A 173 16.31 -18.66 6.73
CA ASP A 173 17.77 -18.71 6.55
C ASP A 173 18.21 -19.63 5.39
N GLY A 174 17.27 -20.07 4.55
CA GLY A 174 17.53 -21.03 3.47
C GLY A 174 17.75 -22.47 3.95
N LYS A 175 17.84 -22.73 5.27
CA LYS A 175 17.73 -24.06 5.87
C LYS A 175 16.26 -24.37 6.15
N LYS A 176 15.97 -25.61 6.55
CA LYS A 176 14.60 -26.14 6.74
C LYS A 176 13.73 -25.40 7.77
N GLU A 177 14.22 -24.35 8.43
CA GLU A 177 13.46 -23.59 9.42
C GLU A 177 12.50 -22.60 8.74
N LYS A 178 11.24 -22.62 9.18
CA LYS A 178 10.24 -21.66 8.72
C LYS A 178 10.49 -20.32 9.40
N GLY A 179 10.62 -19.25 8.59
CA GLY A 179 10.64 -17.88 9.10
C GLY A 179 9.40 -17.55 9.94
N THR A 180 9.49 -16.49 10.74
CA THR A 180 8.39 -16.01 11.58
C THR A 180 7.16 -15.73 10.71
N ALA A 181 5.99 -16.24 11.13
CA ALA A 181 4.75 -15.97 10.42
C ALA A 181 4.31 -14.51 10.60
N VAL A 182 3.68 -13.93 9.58
CA VAL A 182 3.18 -12.54 9.66
C VAL A 182 2.18 -12.38 10.81
N GLU A 183 1.37 -13.40 11.09
CA GLU A 183 0.38 -13.39 12.17
C GLU A 183 1.04 -13.26 13.53
N ASP A 184 2.19 -13.90 13.76
CA ASP A 184 2.92 -13.81 15.02
C ASP A 184 3.52 -12.42 15.22
N VAL A 185 4.01 -11.80 14.13
CA VAL A 185 4.45 -10.40 14.13
C VAL A 185 3.28 -9.47 14.43
N LEU A 186 2.12 -9.63 13.77
CA LEU A 186 0.95 -8.77 13.99
C LEU A 186 0.39 -8.93 15.42
N LYS A 187 0.40 -10.14 16.00
CA LYS A 187 0.02 -10.36 17.41
C LYS A 187 0.97 -9.66 18.38
N LYS A 188 2.28 -9.78 18.14
CA LYS A 188 3.30 -9.30 19.09
C LYS A 188 3.66 -7.82 18.90
N SER A 189 3.80 -7.34 17.68
CA SER A 189 4.13 -5.94 17.35
C SER A 189 2.92 -5.06 17.05
N GLY A 190 1.73 -5.63 16.84
CA GLY A 190 0.52 -4.89 16.48
C GLY A 190 0.45 -4.56 14.99
N LEU A 191 -0.49 -3.68 14.63
CA LEU A 191 -0.63 -3.22 13.25
C LEU A 191 0.56 -2.37 12.79
N PRO A 192 1.05 -2.58 11.56
CA PRO A 192 2.07 -1.73 10.97
C PRO A 192 1.52 -0.34 10.63
N ASN A 193 2.41 0.60 10.41
CA ASN A 193 2.06 1.94 9.92
C ASN A 193 1.71 1.89 8.43
N SER A 194 2.39 1.05 7.65
CA SER A 194 2.10 0.86 6.24
C SER A 194 2.37 -0.57 5.80
N LEU A 195 1.76 -0.95 4.68
CA LEU A 195 2.04 -2.20 3.99
C LEU A 195 2.12 -2.00 2.48
N SER A 196 2.87 -2.88 1.84
CA SER A 196 2.86 -3.10 0.39
C SER A 196 2.79 -4.60 0.12
N LEU A 197 1.88 -5.00 -0.75
CA LEU A 197 1.75 -6.37 -1.22
C LEU A 197 1.88 -6.35 -2.74
N THR A 198 2.92 -7.00 -3.24
CA THR A 198 3.33 -7.04 -4.66
C THR A 198 3.74 -8.46 -5.06
N SER A 199 3.98 -8.67 -6.34
CA SER A 199 4.64 -9.89 -6.84
C SER A 199 6.05 -9.55 -7.32
N GLU A 200 7.04 -10.37 -6.98
CA GLU A 200 8.42 -10.30 -7.49
C GLU A 200 8.88 -11.71 -7.83
N LYS A 201 9.36 -11.94 -9.07
CA LYS A 201 9.92 -13.23 -9.52
C LYS A 201 9.04 -14.44 -9.15
N ASP A 202 7.76 -14.35 -9.51
CA ASP A 202 6.71 -15.35 -9.25
C ASP A 202 6.34 -15.60 -7.79
N LYS A 203 6.81 -14.77 -6.87
CA LYS A 203 6.46 -14.83 -5.45
C LYS A 203 5.70 -13.59 -5.02
N GLN A 204 4.68 -13.79 -4.19
CA GLN A 204 4.02 -12.68 -3.53
C GLN A 204 4.87 -12.22 -2.35
N VAL A 205 5.18 -10.93 -2.34
CA VAL A 205 6.01 -10.28 -1.34
C VAL A 205 5.14 -9.29 -0.57
N LEU A 206 5.18 -9.40 0.76
CA LEU A 206 4.56 -8.46 1.67
C LEU A 206 5.66 -7.68 2.39
N ALA A 207 5.63 -6.36 2.29
CA ALA A 207 6.45 -5.47 3.09
C ALA A 207 5.59 -4.77 4.14
N LEU A 208 6.00 -4.82 5.40
CA LEU A 208 5.38 -4.10 6.51
C LEU A 208 6.37 -3.09 7.08
N SER A 209 5.93 -1.86 7.31
CA SER A 209 6.76 -0.83 7.95
C SER A 209 6.16 -0.37 9.27
N TYR A 210 7.01 -0.29 10.29
CA TYR A 210 6.66 0.16 11.63
C TYR A 210 7.48 1.39 11.97
N GLN A 211 6.81 2.47 12.34
CA GLN A 211 7.42 3.61 13.00
C GLN A 211 7.55 3.27 14.49
N VAL A 212 8.79 3.09 14.93
CA VAL A 212 9.12 2.76 16.31
C VAL A 212 9.69 3.99 17.01
N THR A 213 9.83 3.90 18.33
CA THR A 213 10.26 5.03 19.17
C THR A 213 11.65 5.54 18.81
N ASP A 214 12.51 4.62 18.38
CA ASP A 214 13.94 4.75 18.14
C ASP A 214 14.32 4.61 16.65
N GLY A 215 13.34 4.63 15.74
CA GLY A 215 13.61 4.54 14.30
C GLY A 215 12.45 4.04 13.45
N LEU A 216 12.81 3.36 12.35
CA LEU A 216 11.90 2.67 11.44
C LEU A 216 12.32 1.20 11.40
N VAL A 217 11.34 0.29 11.36
CA VAL A 217 11.57 -1.13 11.07
C VAL A 217 10.85 -1.48 9.79
N SER A 218 11.55 -2.16 8.88
CA SER A 218 10.96 -2.76 7.69
C SER A 218 11.07 -4.29 7.75
N LEU A 219 9.95 -4.98 7.57
CA LEU A 219 9.89 -6.43 7.54
C LEU A 219 9.37 -6.87 6.17
N THR A 220 10.11 -7.76 5.51
CA THR A 220 9.71 -8.35 4.23
C THR A 220 9.39 -9.82 4.43
N PHE A 221 8.25 -10.24 3.88
CA PHE A 221 7.75 -11.59 3.93
C PHE A 221 7.52 -12.11 2.52
N GLU A 222 7.77 -13.39 2.31
CA GLU A 222 7.38 -14.10 1.09
C GLU A 222 6.23 -15.06 1.41
N ARG A 223 5.28 -15.17 0.49
CA ARG A 223 4.20 -16.15 0.60
C ARG A 223 4.72 -17.55 0.24
N ASP A 224 4.63 -18.47 1.18
CA ASP A 224 5.03 -19.87 0.97
C ASP A 224 3.94 -20.68 0.24
N GLN A 225 4.26 -21.93 -0.10
CA GLN A 225 3.35 -22.85 -0.80
C GLN A 225 2.10 -23.21 0.00
N THR A 226 2.10 -23.00 1.32
CA THR A 226 0.92 -23.19 2.18
C THR A 226 0.02 -21.94 2.20
N GLY A 227 0.42 -20.88 1.51
CA GLY A 227 -0.29 -19.62 1.44
C GLY A 227 0.03 -18.66 2.59
N GLN A 228 0.97 -19.01 3.47
CA GLN A 228 1.35 -18.19 4.63
C GLN A 228 2.53 -17.27 4.31
N TYR A 229 2.53 -16.06 4.87
CA TYR A 229 3.65 -15.13 4.73
C TYR A 229 4.71 -15.38 5.80
N ARG A 230 5.94 -15.64 5.33
CA ARG A 230 7.09 -15.99 6.17
C ARG A 230 8.15 -14.91 6.06
N LEU A 231 8.64 -14.45 7.21
CA LEU A 231 9.63 -13.38 7.27
C LEU A 231 10.93 -13.82 6.59
N THR A 232 11.38 -13.06 5.60
CA THR A 232 12.62 -13.32 4.85
C THR A 232 13.69 -12.26 5.10
N LYS A 233 13.29 -11.00 5.36
CA LYS A 233 14.23 -9.91 5.58
C LYS A 233 13.75 -8.96 6.67
N LYS A 234 14.70 -8.43 7.44
CA LYS A 234 14.54 -7.32 8.38
C LYS A 234 15.45 -6.18 7.94
N GLY A 235 14.98 -4.95 8.05
CA GLY A 235 15.72 -3.73 7.72
C GLY A 235 15.37 -2.60 8.67
#